data_AF-A0A4U6CPH9-F1
#
_entry.id   AF-A0A4U6CPH9-F1
#
_cell.length_a   1.000
_cell.length_b   1.000
_cell.length_c   1.000
_cell.angle_alpha   90.00
_cell.angle_beta   90.00
_cell.angle_gamma   90.00
#
_symmetry.space_group_name_H-M   'P 1'
#
loop_
_entity.id
_entity.type
_entity.pdbx_description
1 polymer ?
#
loop_
_entity_poly.entity_id
_entity_poly.type
_entity_poly.pdbx_seq_one_letter_code
_entity_poly.pdbx_strand_id
1 'polypeptide(L)'
;MTRIKWNLWHGNAVRAIEHCDDLDFYLTDHLEDKTQKKKYDKIKPFQTYVTDFDKYISNNINFIVNYSERYNYGEVISTSFVESTVNYVIAKRFSKKQSMQWTKKGAHLLLQVRTKVLNNEWEDTFRKMYPDFRPMKSVKDPDFIQEAA
;
A
#
# COMPACT_ATOMS: atom_id res chain seq x y z
N MET A 1 15.44 11.67 -14.49
CA MET A 1 14.35 10.89 -13.86
C MET A 1 14.71 9.45 -13.50
N THR A 2 15.22 8.60 -14.41
CA THR A 2 15.53 7.19 -14.10
C THR A 2 16.51 7.01 -12.93
N ARG A 3 17.52 7.90 -12.82
CA ARG A 3 18.49 7.91 -11.72
C ARG A 3 17.86 8.23 -10.36
N ILE A 4 17.00 9.25 -10.30
CA ILE A 4 16.29 9.66 -9.08
C ILE A 4 15.44 8.51 -8.54
N LYS A 5 14.63 7.89 -9.41
CA LYS A 5 13.82 6.71 -9.04
C LYS A 5 14.69 5.56 -8.54
N TRP A 6 15.80 5.27 -9.20
CA TRP A 6 16.71 4.20 -8.80
C TRP A 6 17.30 4.47 -7.42
N ASN A 7 17.78 5.69 -7.15
CA ASN A 7 18.32 6.06 -5.84
C ASN A 7 17.27 5.92 -4.73
N LEU A 8 16.05 6.40 -4.94
CA LEU A 8 14.95 6.26 -3.98
C LEU A 8 14.60 4.79 -3.71
N TRP A 9 14.60 3.95 -4.74
CA TRP A 9 14.35 2.51 -4.61
C TRP A 9 15.42 1.80 -3.75
N HIS A 10 16.65 2.30 -3.76
CA HIS A 10 17.79 1.74 -3.02
C HIS A 10 18.03 2.46 -1.67
N GLY A 11 17.10 3.29 -1.20
CA GLY A 11 17.25 4.05 0.05
C GLY A 11 18.27 5.19 -0.01
N ASN A 12 18.83 5.50 -1.19
CA ASN A 12 19.81 6.56 -1.39
C ASN A 12 19.13 7.93 -1.56
N ALA A 13 18.37 8.36 -0.56
CA ALA A 13 17.56 9.58 -0.63
C ALA A 13 18.42 10.86 -0.83
N VAL A 14 19.61 10.92 -0.24
CA VAL A 14 20.55 12.06 -0.44
C VAL A 14 20.96 12.19 -1.90
N ARG A 15 21.35 11.09 -2.55
CA ARG A 15 21.69 11.11 -3.99
C ARG A 15 20.47 11.36 -4.88
N ALA A 16 19.26 11.11 -4.40
CA ALA A 16 18.05 11.46 -5.12
C ALA A 16 17.82 12.97 -5.10
N ILE A 17 18.02 13.62 -3.96
CA ILE A 17 18.00 15.08 -3.77
C ILE A 17 19.04 15.76 -4.64
N GLU A 18 20.31 15.31 -4.62
CA GLU A 18 21.37 15.86 -5.47
C GLU A 18 20.98 15.87 -6.96
N HIS A 19 20.35 14.79 -7.44
CA HIS A 19 19.87 14.73 -8.82
C HIS A 19 18.62 15.57 -9.09
N CYS A 20 17.82 15.89 -8.08
CA CYS A 20 16.73 16.87 -8.19
C CYS A 20 17.31 18.28 -8.30
N ASP A 21 18.32 18.61 -7.49
CA ASP A 21 19.03 19.90 -7.54
C ASP A 21 19.72 20.11 -8.89
N ASP A 22 20.46 19.11 -9.38
CA ASP A 22 21.06 19.14 -10.71
C ASP A 22 19.99 19.43 -11.79
N LEU A 23 18.84 18.77 -11.68
CA LEU A 23 17.74 18.95 -12.63
C LEU A 23 17.13 20.34 -12.54
N ASP A 24 16.93 20.88 -11.34
CA ASP A 24 16.43 22.24 -11.12
C ASP A 24 17.37 23.29 -11.72
N PHE A 25 18.68 23.08 -11.57
CA PHE A 25 19.71 23.94 -12.18
C PHE A 25 19.59 23.97 -13.72
N TYR A 26 19.49 22.80 -14.38
CA TYR A 26 19.29 22.73 -15.83
C TYR A 26 17.97 23.37 -16.28
N LEU A 27 16.90 23.23 -15.49
CA LEU A 27 15.61 23.85 -15.81
C LEU A 27 15.65 25.36 -15.69
N THR A 28 16.42 25.89 -14.73
CA THR A 28 16.64 27.33 -14.58
C THR A 28 17.38 27.90 -15.80
N ASP A 29 18.46 27.26 -16.23
CA ASP A 29 19.21 27.64 -17.45
C ASP A 29 18.29 27.66 -18.69
N HIS A 30 17.47 26.62 -18.86
CA HIS A 30 16.51 26.55 -19.98
C HIS A 30 15.36 27.56 -19.90
N LEU A 31 15.03 28.10 -18.72
CA LEU A 31 14.06 29.19 -18.58
C LEU A 31 14.63 30.55 -18.98
N GLU A 32 15.94 30.73 -18.83
CA GLU A 32 16.66 31.94 -19.24
C GLU A 32 16.87 31.97 -20.77
N ASP A 33 17.07 30.81 -21.40
CA ASP A 33 17.14 30.68 -22.86
C ASP A 33 15.77 30.84 -23.54
N LYS A 34 15.60 31.96 -24.26
CA LYS A 34 14.38 32.28 -25.05
C LYS A 34 14.03 31.21 -26.09
N THR A 35 15.02 30.49 -26.63
CA THR A 35 14.80 29.43 -27.62
C THR A 35 14.22 28.17 -26.98
N GLN A 36 14.76 27.73 -25.84
CA GLN A 36 14.27 26.57 -25.11
C GLN A 36 12.91 26.84 -24.48
N LYS A 37 12.72 28.04 -23.91
CA LYS A 37 11.43 28.47 -23.37
C LYS A 37 10.32 28.46 -24.40
N LYS A 38 10.61 28.81 -25.66
CA LYS A 38 9.65 28.74 -26.78
C LYS A 38 9.45 27.32 -27.30
N LYS A 39 10.44 26.44 -27.14
CA LYS A 39 10.37 25.02 -27.54
C LYS A 39 9.54 24.19 -26.55
N TYR A 40 9.58 24.54 -25.27
CA TYR A 40 8.94 23.78 -24.21
C TYR A 40 8.09 24.68 -23.30
N ASP A 41 6.80 24.78 -23.60
CA ASP A 41 5.87 25.66 -22.88
C ASP A 41 5.64 25.28 -21.40
N LYS A 42 6.06 24.05 -21.01
CA LYS A 42 5.83 23.48 -19.67
C LYS A 42 7.07 23.41 -18.78
N ILE A 43 8.19 24.06 -19.14
CA ILE A 43 9.41 24.05 -18.31
C ILE A 43 9.14 24.61 -16.91
N LYS A 44 8.42 25.74 -16.81
CA LYS A 44 8.16 26.39 -15.50
C LYS A 44 7.30 25.51 -14.57
N PRO A 45 6.16 24.95 -15.00
CA PRO A 45 5.44 23.95 -14.19
C PRO A 45 6.31 22.75 -13.82
N PHE A 46 7.15 22.27 -14.74
CA PHE A 46 8.02 21.14 -14.45
C PHE A 46 9.07 21.46 -13.38
N GLN A 47 9.67 22.65 -13.40
CA GLN A 47 10.55 23.12 -12.34
C GLN A 47 9.83 23.11 -10.98
N THR A 48 8.61 23.66 -10.92
CA THR A 48 7.80 23.64 -9.68
C THR A 48 7.60 22.21 -9.17
N TYR A 49 7.30 21.25 -10.05
CA TYR A 49 7.16 19.85 -9.64
C TYR A 49 8.47 19.23 -9.15
N VAL A 50 9.62 19.59 -9.73
CA VAL A 50 10.93 19.14 -9.26
C VAL A 50 11.22 19.71 -7.87
N THR A 51 10.98 21.00 -7.66
CA THR A 51 11.15 21.64 -6.34
C THR A 51 10.23 21.03 -5.28
N ASP A 52 8.95 20.78 -5.61
CA ASP A 52 8.00 20.18 -4.68
C ASP A 52 8.37 18.73 -4.36
N PHE A 53 8.88 17.99 -5.35
CA PHE A 53 9.34 16.62 -5.17
C PHE A 53 10.60 16.56 -4.31
N ASP A 54 11.55 17.46 -4.52
CA ASP A 54 12.73 17.60 -3.67
C ASP A 54 12.36 17.83 -2.20
N LYS A 55 11.51 18.84 -1.95
CA LYS A 55 10.99 19.13 -0.60
C LYS A 55 10.30 17.93 0.02
N TYR A 56 9.51 17.20 -0.76
CA TYR A 56 8.85 15.99 -0.29
C TYR A 56 9.87 14.93 0.13
N ILE A 57 10.89 14.65 -0.68
CA ILE A 57 11.95 13.69 -0.33
C ILE A 57 12.68 14.14 0.92
N SER A 58 13.09 15.41 0.99
CA SER A 58 13.81 15.99 2.12
C SER A 58 13.02 15.87 3.43
N ASN A 59 11.74 16.21 3.42
CA ASN A 59 10.87 16.10 4.59
C ASN A 59 10.63 14.65 5.03
N ASN A 60 10.70 13.69 4.10
CA ASN A 60 10.41 12.29 4.35
C ASN A 60 11.67 11.40 4.36
N ILE A 61 12.87 12.00 4.43
CA ILE A 61 14.13 11.28 4.25
C ILE A 61 14.29 10.11 5.23
N ASN A 62 13.88 10.30 6.49
CA ASN A 62 13.93 9.30 7.55
C ASN A 62 12.93 8.15 7.35
N PHE A 63 11.93 8.32 6.47
CA PHE A 63 10.93 7.31 6.14
C PHE A 63 11.23 6.56 4.83
N ILE A 64 12.24 7.01 4.06
CA ILE A 64 12.64 6.34 2.82
C ILE A 64 13.52 5.14 3.18
N VAL A 65 12.92 3.96 3.09
CA VAL A 65 13.59 2.68 3.31
C VAL A 65 14.24 2.16 2.02
N ASN A 66 15.22 1.27 2.17
CA ASN A 66 15.80 0.56 1.05
C ASN A 66 14.82 -0.53 0.53
N TYR A 67 13.97 -0.15 -0.42
CA TYR A 67 12.95 -1.04 -0.97
C TYR A 67 13.53 -2.23 -1.75
N SER A 68 14.71 -2.09 -2.36
CA SER A 68 15.37 -3.20 -3.07
C SER A 68 15.82 -4.29 -2.10
N GLU A 69 16.35 -3.90 -0.95
CA GLU A 69 16.73 -4.81 0.12
C GLU A 69 15.52 -5.53 0.70
N ARG A 70 14.45 -4.79 1.02
CA ARG A 70 13.17 -5.39 1.45
C ARG A 70 12.63 -6.40 0.45
N TYR A 71 12.67 -6.07 -0.85
CA TYR A 71 12.25 -6.99 -1.90
C TYR A 71 13.09 -8.27 -1.93
N ASN A 72 14.42 -8.15 -1.83
CA ASN A 72 15.32 -9.29 -1.84
C ASN A 72 15.15 -10.20 -0.62
N TYR A 73 14.80 -9.64 0.53
CA TYR A 73 14.50 -10.39 1.76
C TYR A 73 13.04 -10.87 1.85
N GLY A 74 12.20 -10.57 0.86
CA GLY A 74 10.77 -10.94 0.87
C GLY A 74 9.95 -10.20 1.94
N GLU A 75 10.45 -9.05 2.42
CA GLU A 75 9.75 -8.21 3.38
C GLU A 75 8.61 -7.43 2.72
N VAL A 76 7.67 -6.95 3.54
CA VAL A 76 6.57 -6.12 3.05
C VAL A 76 7.10 -4.76 2.56
N ILE A 77 6.99 -4.55 1.26
CA ILE A 77 7.47 -3.34 0.57
C ILE A 77 6.53 -2.16 0.80
N SER A 78 5.21 -2.41 0.75
CA SER A 78 4.21 -1.36 0.88
C SER A 78 2.86 -1.93 1.30
N THR A 79 2.14 -1.17 2.13
CA THR A 79 0.72 -1.40 2.45
C THR A 79 -0.22 -1.03 1.30
N SER A 80 0.28 -0.41 0.22
CA SER A 80 -0.53 0.07 -0.92
C SER A 80 -1.42 -1.01 -1.54
N PHE A 81 -0.97 -2.26 -1.61
CA PHE A 81 -1.81 -3.37 -2.08
C PHE A 81 -2.99 -3.63 -1.13
N VAL A 82 -2.75 -3.62 0.18
CA VAL A 82 -3.79 -3.76 1.20
C VAL A 82 -4.74 -2.57 1.16
N GLU A 83 -4.20 -1.35 1.11
CA GLU A 83 -4.96 -0.10 1.06
C GLU A 83 -5.85 -0.02 -0.20
N SER A 84 -5.31 -0.38 -1.36
CA SER A 84 -6.08 -0.42 -2.62
C SER A 84 -7.19 -1.47 -2.57
N THR A 85 -6.93 -2.63 -1.99
CA THR A 85 -7.94 -3.67 -1.77
C THR A 85 -9.05 -3.17 -0.85
N VAL A 86 -8.69 -2.50 0.26
CA VAL A 86 -9.64 -1.88 1.18
C VAL A 86 -10.47 -0.81 0.47
N ASN A 87 -9.82 0.09 -0.28
CA ASN A 87 -10.49 1.13 -1.06
C ASN A 87 -11.45 0.55 -2.09
N TYR A 88 -11.06 -0.53 -2.78
CA TYR A 88 -11.94 -1.24 -3.71
C TYR A 88 -13.16 -1.82 -3.00
N VAL A 89 -12.97 -2.49 -1.86
CA VAL A 89 -14.08 -3.05 -1.07
C VAL A 89 -15.02 -1.94 -0.60
N ILE A 90 -14.46 -0.84 -0.09
CA ILE A 90 -15.24 0.33 0.33
C ILE A 90 -16.02 0.88 -0.86
N ALA A 91 -15.38 1.14 -2.00
CA ALA A 91 -16.06 1.64 -3.19
C ALA A 91 -17.15 0.68 -3.67
N LYS A 92 -16.88 -0.64 -3.73
CA LYS A 92 -17.84 -1.65 -4.18
C LYS A 92 -19.05 -1.78 -3.24
N ARG A 93 -18.83 -1.64 -1.92
CA ARG A 93 -19.87 -1.86 -0.91
C ARG A 93 -20.58 -0.59 -0.44
N PHE A 94 -19.98 0.58 -0.61
CA PHE A 94 -20.51 1.85 -0.10
C PHE A 94 -20.81 2.87 -1.20
N SER A 95 -20.39 2.67 -2.45
CA SER A 95 -20.64 3.63 -3.52
C SER A 95 -21.79 3.25 -4.47
N LYS A 96 -22.51 4.32 -4.83
CA LYS A 96 -23.52 4.55 -5.88
C LYS A 96 -24.70 3.60 -6.11
N LYS A 97 -24.74 2.31 -5.74
CA LYS A 97 -25.96 1.48 -5.96
C LYS A 97 -26.25 0.36 -4.94
N GLN A 98 -25.48 0.20 -3.86
CA GLN A 98 -25.79 -0.72 -2.76
C GLN A 98 -25.40 -0.07 -1.42
N SER A 99 -26.22 0.80 -0.85
CA SER A 99 -25.93 1.35 0.49
C SER A 99 -26.27 0.32 1.57
N MET A 100 -25.40 -0.67 1.81
CA MET A 100 -25.36 -1.28 3.13
C MET A 100 -24.73 -0.27 4.08
N GLN A 101 -25.56 0.47 4.82
CA GLN A 101 -25.10 1.38 5.86
C GLN A 101 -24.67 0.57 7.08
N TRP A 102 -23.46 0.04 7.07
CA TRP A 102 -22.87 -0.47 8.30
C TRP A 102 -22.43 0.69 9.16
N THR A 103 -22.82 0.65 10.43
CA THR A 103 -22.21 1.52 11.43
C THR A 103 -20.71 1.20 11.52
N LYS A 104 -19.89 2.16 11.96
CA LYS A 104 -18.46 1.94 12.22
C LYS A 104 -18.22 0.67 13.06
N LYS A 105 -19.09 0.44 14.06
CA LYS A 105 -19.09 -0.76 14.89
C LYS A 105 -19.40 -2.03 14.10
N GLY A 106 -20.42 -2.02 13.25
CA GLY A 106 -20.78 -3.16 12.40
C GLY A 106 -19.67 -3.56 11.42
N ALA A 107 -19.04 -2.57 10.78
CA ALA A 107 -17.89 -2.80 9.90
C ALA A 107 -16.68 -3.39 10.65
N HIS A 108 -16.38 -2.85 11.84
CA HIS A 108 -15.31 -3.37 12.67
C HIS A 108 -15.56 -4.84 13.10
N LEU A 109 -16.78 -5.15 13.56
CA LEU A 109 -17.14 -6.51 13.94
C LEU A 109 -17.08 -7.47 12.76
N LEU A 110 -17.53 -7.06 11.57
CA LEU A 110 -17.41 -7.94 10.41
C LEU A 110 -15.96 -8.20 10.03
N LEU A 111 -15.09 -7.19 10.09
CA LEU A 111 -13.66 -7.38 9.87
C LEU A 111 -13.09 -8.40 10.86
N GLN A 112 -13.41 -8.29 12.16
CA GLN A 112 -13.00 -9.27 13.16
C GLN A 112 -13.48 -10.69 12.83
N VAL A 113 -14.75 -10.85 12.43
CA VAL A 113 -15.30 -12.15 12.03
C VAL A 113 -14.57 -12.68 10.80
N ARG A 114 -14.35 -11.85 9.77
CA ARG A 114 -13.66 -12.25 8.54
C ARG A 114 -12.20 -12.64 8.80
N THR A 115 -11.48 -11.89 9.62
CA THR A 115 -10.11 -12.24 10.04
C THR A 115 -10.10 -13.58 10.76
N LYS A 116 -11.04 -13.82 11.69
CA LYS A 116 -11.15 -15.10 12.38
C LYS A 116 -11.48 -16.26 11.45
N VAL A 117 -12.29 -16.03 10.42
CA VAL A 117 -12.58 -17.05 9.40
C VAL A 117 -11.31 -17.34 8.58
N LEU A 118 -10.57 -16.32 8.13
CA LEU A 118 -9.33 -16.50 7.37
C LEU A 118 -8.23 -17.20 8.19
N ASN A 119 -8.18 -16.94 9.50
CA ASN A 119 -7.26 -17.60 10.42
C ASN A 119 -7.73 -18.99 10.88
N ASN A 120 -8.89 -19.48 10.41
CA ASN A 120 -9.54 -20.70 10.89
C ASN A 120 -9.89 -20.73 12.39
N GLU A 121 -9.95 -19.56 13.05
CA GLU A 121 -10.26 -19.41 14.47
C GLU A 121 -11.75 -19.17 14.75
N TRP A 122 -12.54 -18.92 13.70
CA TRP A 122 -13.93 -18.50 13.84
C TRP A 122 -14.77 -19.54 14.57
N GLU A 123 -14.65 -20.81 14.17
CA GLU A 123 -15.47 -21.87 14.76
C GLU A 123 -15.16 -22.07 16.24
N ASP A 124 -13.88 -22.06 16.64
CA ASP A 124 -13.49 -22.16 18.05
C ASP A 124 -13.97 -20.98 18.87
N THR A 125 -13.90 -19.77 18.30
CA THR A 125 -14.42 -18.57 18.96
C THR A 125 -15.94 -18.67 19.14
N PHE A 126 -16.65 -19.16 18.13
CA PHE A 126 -18.10 -19.31 18.16
C PHE A 126 -18.56 -20.41 19.12
N ARG A 127 -17.82 -21.53 19.20
CA ARG A 127 -18.08 -22.64 20.13
C ARG A 127 -17.99 -22.25 21.61
N LYS A 128 -17.22 -21.22 21.97
CA LYS A 128 -17.20 -20.67 23.34
C LYS A 128 -18.58 -20.16 23.79
N MET A 129 -19.37 -19.66 22.86
CA MET A 129 -20.74 -19.18 23.12
C MET A 129 -21.80 -20.22 22.79
N TYR A 130 -21.56 -21.08 21.79
CA TYR A 130 -22.48 -22.11 21.33
C TYR A 130 -21.74 -23.46 21.24
N PRO A 131 -21.62 -24.20 22.35
CA PRO A 131 -20.80 -25.42 22.42
C PRO A 131 -21.18 -26.49 21.38
N ASP A 132 -22.47 -26.59 21.05
CA ASP A 132 -23.00 -27.59 20.10
C ASP A 132 -22.83 -27.19 18.62
N PHE A 133 -22.28 -26.01 18.34
CA PHE A 133 -22.06 -25.56 16.96
C PHE A 133 -20.92 -26.34 16.32
N ARG A 134 -21.25 -27.24 15.37
CA ARG A 134 -20.28 -28.08 14.62
C ARG A 134 -19.28 -28.72 15.59
N PRO A 135 -19.72 -29.69 16.41
CA PRO A 135 -18.85 -30.32 17.39
C PRO A 135 -17.64 -30.91 16.67
N MET A 136 -16.45 -30.74 17.25
CA MET A 136 -15.26 -31.41 16.72
C MET A 136 -15.53 -32.91 16.77
N LYS A 137 -15.47 -33.58 15.61
CA LYS A 137 -15.51 -35.05 15.55
C LYS A 137 -14.41 -35.56 16.49
N SER A 138 -14.80 -36.35 17.48
CA SER A 138 -13.82 -36.92 18.41
C SER A 138 -13.02 -37.98 17.66
N VAL A 139 -11.77 -38.25 18.06
CA VAL A 139 -10.97 -39.36 17.50
C VAL A 139 -11.66 -40.73 17.68
N LYS A 140 -12.76 -40.78 18.45
CA LYS A 140 -13.60 -41.97 18.67
C LYS A 140 -14.81 -42.04 17.73
N ASP A 141 -15.01 -41.08 16.82
CA ASP A 141 -16.06 -41.15 15.81
C ASP A 141 -15.68 -42.11 14.67
N PRO A 142 -16.50 -43.13 14.37
CA PRO A 142 -16.18 -44.14 13.35
C PRO A 142 -16.02 -43.57 11.93
N ASP A 143 -16.54 -42.37 11.66
CA ASP A 143 -16.43 -41.67 10.37
C ASP A 143 -15.16 -40.82 10.21
N PHE A 144 -14.29 -40.74 11.23
CA PHE A 144 -13.07 -39.91 11.17
C PHE A 144 -12.03 -40.43 10.16
N ILE A 145 -12.03 -41.73 9.88
CA ILE A 145 -11.02 -42.38 9.02
C ILE A 145 -11.40 -42.31 7.52
N GLN A 146 -12.65 -42.03 7.17
CA GLN A 146 -13.13 -42.10 5.78
C GLN A 146 -12.81 -40.87 4.90
N GLU A 147 -12.38 -39.74 5.47
CA GLU A 147 -12.12 -38.49 4.72
C GLU A 147 -10.63 -38.25 4.40
N ALA A 148 -9.74 -39.21 4.67
CA ALA A 148 -8.27 -39.08 4.48
C ALA A 148 -7.67 -39.92 3.33
N ALA A 149 -8.48 -40.32 2.33
CA ALA A 149 -8.04 -41.00 1.11
C ALA A 149 -8.54 -40.25 -0.13
#